data_AF-A0A933N2T9-F1
#
_entry.id   AF-A0A933N2T9-F1
#
_cell.length_a   1.000
_cell.length_b   1.000
_cell.length_c   1.000
_cell.angle_alpha   90.00
_cell.angle_beta   90.00
_cell.angle_gamma   90.00
#
_symmetry.space_group_name_H-M   'P 1'
#
loop_
_entity.id
_entity.type
_entity.pdbx_description
1 polymer ?
#
loop_
_entity_poly.entity_id
_entity_poly.type
_entity_poly.pdbx_seq_one_letter_code
_entity_poly.pdbx_strand_id
1 'polypeptide(L)'
;MGIGVHGVVGADYNMSDNFMIFGQIRADQLSLKPSEGKLTKYTVNGVNQLSAMDVVDKETTYKDDTGGYVYDANKPNVVQAKPLAAGSVAINFGIGYKF
;
A
#
# COMPACT_ATOMS: atom_id res chain seq x y z
N MET A 1 6.54 -3.86 9.14
CA MET A 1 7.38 -2.67 8.83
C MET A 1 7.39 -2.45 7.33
N GLY A 2 7.48 -1.20 6.89
CA GLY A 2 7.57 -0.86 5.47
C GLY A 2 8.82 -0.04 5.16
N ILE A 3 9.33 -0.18 3.95
CA ILE A 3 10.44 0.62 3.41
C ILE A 3 9.99 1.27 2.12
N GLY A 4 10.36 2.53 1.92
CA GLY A 4 10.03 3.27 0.70
C GLY A 4 11.23 4.04 0.16
N VAL A 5 11.24 4.25 -1.15
CA VAL A 5 12.20 5.07 -1.87
C VAL A 5 11.41 6.03 -2.77
N HIS A 6 11.80 7.30 -2.73
CA HIS A 6 11.25 8.35 -3.58
C HIS A 6 12.40 9.03 -4.32
N GLY A 7 12.26 9.15 -5.64
CA GLY A 7 13.24 9.80 -6.49
C GLY A 7 12.59 10.71 -7.52
N VAL A 8 13.19 11.87 -7.74
CA VAL A 8 12.77 12.82 -8.79
C VAL A 8 14.01 13.27 -9.54
N VAL A 9 13.93 13.25 -10.87
CA VAL A 9 14.93 13.83 -11.77
C VAL A 9 14.20 14.71 -12.76
N GLY A 10 14.70 15.93 -12.99
CA GLY A 10 14.08 16.86 -13.90
C GLY A 10 15.04 17.89 -14.46
N ALA A 11 14.54 18.64 -15.43
CA ALA A 11 15.23 19.76 -16.03
C ALA A 11 14.29 20.96 -16.09
N ASP A 12 14.88 22.14 -15.91
CA ASP A 12 14.22 23.42 -15.96
C ASP A 12 14.82 24.27 -17.07
N TYR A 13 13.98 25.00 -17.79
CA TYR A 13 14.39 25.97 -18.81
C TYR A 13 13.76 27.33 -18.48
N ASN A 14 14.61 28.31 -18.16
CA ASN A 14 14.16 29.69 -17.94
C ASN A 14 13.88 30.34 -19.31
N MET A 15 12.61 30.63 -19.58
CA MET A 15 12.19 31.33 -20.80
C MET A 15 12.43 32.84 -20.68
N SER A 16 12.31 33.39 -19.48
CA SER A 16 12.62 34.78 -19.13
C SER A 16 12.91 34.90 -17.63
N ASP A 17 13.17 36.12 -17.14
CA ASP A 17 13.40 36.39 -15.71
C ASP A 17 12.19 36.00 -14.82
N ASN A 18 10.99 35.95 -15.42
CA ASN A 18 9.75 35.68 -14.72
C ASN A 18 9.08 34.37 -15.13
N PHE A 19 9.51 33.69 -16.20
CA PHE A 19 8.87 32.46 -16.68
C PHE A 19 9.86 31.31 -16.85
N MET A 20 9.49 30.13 -16.39
CA MET A 20 10.23 28.88 -16.57
C MET A 20 9.32 27.76 -17.06
N ILE A 21 9.85 26.82 -17.84
CA ILE A 21 9.24 25.53 -18.10
C ILE A 21 10.03 24.47 -17.35
N PHE A 22 9.34 23.49 -16.78
CA PHE A 22 9.98 22.34 -16.13
C PHE A 22 9.41 21.03 -16.64
N GLY A 23 10.26 20.01 -16.67
CA GLY A 23 9.89 18.62 -16.91
C GLY A 23 10.55 17.74 -15.85
N GLN A 24 9.79 16.85 -15.23
CA GLN A 24 10.25 15.99 -14.14
C GLN A 24 9.73 14.57 -14.30
N ILE A 25 10.60 13.59 -14.06
CA ILE A 25 10.26 12.18 -13.89
C ILE A 25 10.35 11.87 -12.40
N ARG A 26 9.29 11.29 -11.85
CA ARG A 26 9.19 10.82 -10.48
C ARG A 26 9.08 9.31 -10.47
N ALA A 27 9.79 8.67 -9.55
CA ALA A 27 9.65 7.25 -9.24
C ALA A 27 9.42 7.08 -7.73
N ASP A 28 8.38 6.32 -7.40
CA ASP A 28 7.98 5.95 -6.05
C ASP A 28 8.01 4.42 -5.93
N GLN A 29 8.64 3.92 -4.87
CA GLN A 29 8.64 2.50 -4.52
C GLN A 29 8.34 2.36 -3.04
N LEU A 30 7.43 1.45 -2.69
CA LEU A 30 7.00 1.17 -1.34
C LEU A 30 6.84 -0.33 -1.16
N SER A 31 7.46 -0.89 -0.13
CA SER A 31 7.25 -2.26 0.32
C SER A 31 6.62 -2.23 1.70
N LEU A 32 5.44 -2.81 1.84
CA LEU A 32 4.68 -2.89 3.09
C LEU A 32 4.57 -4.35 3.52
N LYS A 33 4.95 -4.63 4.77
CA LYS A 33 4.70 -5.93 5.39
C LYS A 33 3.52 -5.79 6.36
N PRO A 34 2.32 -6.25 6.02
CA PRO A 34 1.16 -6.17 6.90
C PRO A 34 1.37 -7.04 8.14
N SER A 35 0.82 -6.60 9.28
CA SER A 35 0.82 -7.37 10.54
C SER A 35 -0.52 -8.05 10.80
N GLU A 36 -1.62 -7.40 10.41
CA GLU A 36 -2.98 -7.88 10.65
C GLU A 36 -3.89 -7.61 9.45
N GLY A 37 -4.89 -8.46 9.26
CA GLY A 37 -5.96 -8.32 8.29
C GLY A 37 -7.30 -8.67 8.93
N LYS A 38 -8.34 -7.91 8.60
CA LYS A 38 -9.70 -8.11 9.14
C LYS A 38 -10.72 -8.02 8.02
N LEU A 39 -11.60 -9.02 7.95
CA LEU A 39 -12.76 -8.99 7.08
C LEU A 39 -13.77 -8.01 7.67
N THR A 40 -14.10 -6.97 6.91
CA THR A 40 -15.01 -5.88 7.36
C THR A 40 -16.41 -5.99 6.77
N LYS A 41 -16.58 -6.84 5.74
CA LYS A 41 -17.87 -7.05 5.08
C LYS A 41 -17.93 -8.43 4.44
N TYR A 42 -19.00 -9.16 4.71
CA TYR A 42 -19.32 -10.42 4.05
C TYR A 42 -20.82 -10.57 3.92
N THR A 43 -21.32 -10.62 2.68
CA THR A 43 -22.76 -10.65 2.40
C THR A 43 -23.08 -11.77 1.41
N VAL A 44 -24.10 -12.56 1.73
CA VAL A 44 -24.62 -13.63 0.86
C VAL A 44 -26.11 -13.36 0.67
N ASN A 45 -26.55 -13.23 -0.60
CA ASN A 45 -27.94 -12.89 -0.94
C ASN A 45 -28.49 -11.64 -0.22
N GLY A 46 -27.63 -10.63 -0.03
CA GLY A 46 -27.99 -9.38 0.68
C GLY A 46 -27.97 -9.47 2.21
N VAL A 47 -27.77 -10.65 2.80
CA VAL A 47 -27.70 -10.84 4.25
C VAL A 47 -26.25 -10.78 4.73
N ASN A 48 -25.99 -10.02 5.79
CA ASN A 48 -24.68 -9.96 6.44
C ASN A 48 -24.38 -11.28 7.15
N GLN A 49 -23.29 -11.93 6.75
CA GLN A 49 -22.82 -13.18 7.35
C GLN A 49 -21.58 -12.96 8.23
N LEU A 50 -21.02 -11.74 8.25
CA LEU A 50 -19.79 -11.44 8.98
C LEU A 50 -19.90 -11.69 10.50
N SER A 51 -21.07 -11.43 11.07
CA SER A 51 -21.31 -11.65 12.51
C SER A 51 -21.39 -13.12 12.90
N ALA A 52 -21.68 -14.00 11.94
CA ALA A 52 -21.79 -15.43 12.15
C ALA A 52 -20.46 -16.18 11.94
N MET A 53 -19.40 -15.48 11.51
CA MET A 53 -18.08 -16.06 11.28
C MET A 53 -17.25 -16.14 12.57
N ASP A 54 -16.48 -17.22 12.70
CA ASP A 54 -15.48 -17.41 13.74
C ASP A 54 -14.32 -16.41 13.59
N VAL A 55 -13.54 -16.21 14.66
CA VAL A 55 -12.41 -15.27 14.67
C VAL A 55 -11.35 -15.69 13.65
N VAL A 56 -11.12 -17.00 13.53
CA VAL A 56 -10.15 -17.56 12.57
C VAL A 56 -10.50 -17.26 11.11
N ASP A 57 -11.78 -17.15 10.77
CA ASP A 57 -12.22 -16.92 9.39
C ASP A 57 -12.30 -15.44 9.02
N LYS A 58 -12.31 -14.54 10.01
CA LYS A 58 -12.45 -13.09 9.79
C LYS A 58 -11.23 -12.28 10.17
N GLU A 59 -10.28 -12.85 10.92
CA GLU A 59 -9.06 -12.17 11.35
C GLU A 59 -7.83 -12.98 10.92
N THR A 60 -6.80 -12.28 10.45
CA THR A 60 -5.54 -12.87 10.01
C THR A 60 -4.38 -12.11 10.63
N THR A 61 -3.48 -12.82 11.28
CA THR A 61 -2.20 -12.29 11.77
C THR A 61 -1.08 -12.79 10.84
N TYR A 62 -0.25 -11.86 10.38
CA TYR A 62 0.86 -12.15 9.50
C TYR A 62 2.17 -12.25 10.30
N LYS A 63 2.85 -13.39 10.21
CA LYS A 63 4.11 -13.66 10.93
C LYS A 63 5.22 -14.15 9.99
N ASP A 64 6.47 -14.00 10.40
CA ASP A 64 7.63 -14.38 9.57
C ASP A 64 7.83 -15.90 9.54
N ASP A 65 7.49 -16.54 10.65
CA ASP A 65 7.44 -17.98 10.84
C ASP A 65 6.07 -18.34 11.44
N THR A 66 5.43 -19.37 10.86
CA THR A 66 4.11 -19.83 11.28
C THR A 66 4.17 -20.94 12.32
N GLY A 67 5.36 -21.52 12.60
CA GLY A 67 5.61 -22.41 13.75
C GLY A 67 4.79 -23.71 13.84
N GLY A 68 3.95 -24.01 12.85
CA GLY A 68 2.97 -25.10 12.86
C GLY A 68 1.54 -24.60 13.03
N TYR A 69 0.65 -25.00 12.13
CA TYR A 69 -0.76 -24.59 12.14
C TYR A 69 -1.56 -25.41 13.16
N VAL A 70 -2.22 -24.74 14.11
CA VAL A 70 -3.20 -25.33 15.03
C VAL A 70 -4.52 -24.57 14.84
N TYR A 71 -5.57 -25.27 14.45
CA TYR A 71 -6.89 -24.68 14.25
C TYR A 71 -7.52 -24.30 15.61
N ASP A 72 -7.93 -23.04 15.76
CA ASP A 72 -8.64 -22.52 16.93
C ASP A 72 -9.64 -21.44 16.47
N ALA A 73 -10.93 -21.74 16.54
CA ALA A 73 -12.01 -20.85 16.09
C ALA A 73 -12.01 -19.47 16.78
N ASN A 74 -11.41 -19.35 17.97
CA ASN A 74 -11.36 -18.11 18.74
C ASN A 74 -10.07 -17.30 18.53
N LYS A 75 -9.16 -17.77 17.66
CA LYS A 75 -7.90 -17.09 17.37
C LYS A 75 -7.81 -16.67 15.90
N PRO A 76 -7.15 -15.55 15.59
CA PRO A 76 -6.88 -15.17 14.21
C PRO A 76 -6.10 -16.26 13.48
N ASN A 77 -6.38 -16.41 12.18
CA ASN A 77 -5.60 -17.26 11.30
C ASN A 77 -4.16 -16.74 11.20
N VAL A 78 -3.15 -17.61 11.30
CA VAL A 78 -1.74 -17.21 11.21
C VAL A 78 -1.19 -17.57 9.83
N VAL A 79 -0.81 -16.55 9.07
CA VAL A 79 -0.29 -16.72 7.70
C VAL A 79 1.11 -16.13 7.62
N GLN A 80 1.96 -16.69 6.76
CA GLN A 80 3.27 -16.13 6.53
C GLN A 80 3.17 -14.73 5.92
N ALA A 81 3.85 -13.77 6.53
CA ALA A 81 3.88 -12.39 6.07
C ALA A 81 4.65 -12.27 4.76
N LYS A 82 3.96 -11.84 3.69
CA LYS A 82 4.57 -11.52 2.40
C LYS A 82 4.63 -10.00 2.20
N PRO A 83 5.75 -9.45 1.71
CA PRO A 83 5.82 -8.03 1.39
C PRO A 83 4.90 -7.70 0.23
N LEU A 84 4.08 -6.66 0.40
CA LEU A 84 3.26 -6.05 -0.63
C LEU A 84 4.05 -4.89 -1.23
N ALA A 85 4.36 -4.98 -2.53
CA ALA A 85 5.03 -3.92 -3.26
C ALA A 85 4.01 -3.03 -3.96
N ALA A 86 4.15 -1.72 -3.80
CA ALA A 86 3.44 -0.70 -4.54
C ALA A 86 4.48 0.28 -5.11
N GLY A 87 4.32 0.66 -6.38
CA GLY A 87 5.22 1.62 -6.99
C GLY A 87 4.53 2.37 -8.12
N SER A 88 5.02 3.57 -8.40
CA SER A 88 4.55 4.39 -9.49
C SER A 88 5.70 5.13 -10.16
N VAL A 89 5.54 5.39 -11.46
CA VAL A 89 6.38 6.30 -12.22
C VAL A 89 5.46 7.35 -12.82
N ALA A 90 5.82 8.62 -12.65
CA ALA A 90 5.05 9.75 -13.17
C ALA A 90 5.96 10.69 -13.95
N ILE A 91 5.41 11.25 -15.03
CA ILE A 91 6.05 12.30 -15.79
C ILE A 91 5.21 13.56 -15.61
N ASN A 92 5.85 14.65 -15.19
CA ASN A 92 5.21 15.92 -14.90
C ASN A 92 5.86 17.01 -15.76
N PHE A 93 5.04 17.88 -16.33
CA PHE A 93 5.49 19.07 -17.06
C PHE A 93 4.68 20.27 -16.60
N GLY A 94 5.29 21.45 -16.59
CA GLY A 94 4.58 22.65 -16.20
C GLY A 94 5.33 23.94 -16.51
N ILE A 95 4.66 25.05 -16.23
CA ILE A 95 5.16 26.41 -16.37
C ILE A 95 5.19 27.03 -14.98
N GLY A 96 6.31 27.61 -14.59
CA GLY A 96 6.48 28.40 -13.37
C GLY A 96 6.53 29.89 -13.67
N TYR A 97 5.91 30.69 -12.79
CA TYR A 97 6.05 32.14 -12.78
C TYR A 97 6.80 32.58 -11.53
N LYS A 98 7.83 33.42 -11.70
CA LYS A 98 8.64 33.97 -10.62
C LYS A 98 8.25 35.44 -10.40
N PHE A 99 7.70 35.71 -9.22
CA PHE A 99 7.36 37.06 -8.74
C PHE A 99 8.62 37.80 -8.25
#